data_AF-A0A7H8YYN8-F1
#
_entry.id   AF-A0A7H8YYN8-F1
#
_cell.length_a   1.000
_cell.length_b   1.000
_cell.length_c   1.000
_cell.angle_alpha   90.00
_cell.angle_beta   90.00
_cell.angle_gamma   90.00
#
_symmetry.space_group_name_H-M   'P 1'
#
loop_
_entity.id
_entity.type
_entity.pdbx_description
1 polymer ?
#
loop_
_entity_poly.entity_id
_entity_poly.type
_entity_poly.pdbx_seq_one_letter_code
_entity_poly.pdbx_strand_id
1 'polypeptide(L)'
;MPDEQTTPEHRGDAGSEEAPTVDSSSGASTGWRVALSGRSFEWWLVRFVLVVLVLIIGGYGCLLYVNLHPDIGPDGFQVRHVASTASKHLSSSPDVISAKTTEASADLGGNDVRLDVRLKDNTSAEAAANLLASTRQKTLQEEPDYSGEFIISVSWNAKGSTIDVDVSCQQDPEAIRTDVKRALTPVGEAKTFTGNIDEYQGPTIDYGEVTTTPTNLTQPNVKKSSKTFTMNGWKVTSTPKTDGQFSNPPFDQLITATKQASPAGTIDLDGTTLSVTGLVTDENKGLTPEAAAPVIHTVADCQAAGLTTLQLNNWALNTTSDVADPWLTFTCNNGTWTPTHESTRGQDEAAILNKAAEL
;
A
#
# COMPACT_ATOMS: atom_id res chain seq x y z
N MET A 1 -71.51 -28.67 16.78
CA MET A 1 -71.19 -30.03 17.21
C MET A 1 -69.87 -29.95 17.97
N PRO A 2 -69.84 -30.49 19.19
CA PRO A 2 -68.92 -30.14 20.28
C PRO A 2 -67.91 -31.32 20.47
N ASP A 3 -67.05 -31.48 21.47
CA ASP A 3 -67.10 -31.37 22.95
C ASP A 3 -65.63 -31.32 23.45
N GLU A 4 -65.23 -30.50 24.44
CA GLU A 4 -65.36 -30.72 25.92
C GLU A 4 -64.56 -31.94 26.42
N GLN A 5 -63.81 -31.99 27.53
CA GLN A 5 -63.78 -31.32 28.85
C GLN A 5 -62.43 -31.71 29.54
N THR A 6 -61.62 -30.79 30.09
CA THR A 6 -61.49 -30.33 31.50
C THR A 6 -61.09 -31.36 32.59
N THR A 7 -60.03 -30.95 33.32
CA THR A 7 -59.50 -31.32 34.65
C THR A 7 -60.56 -31.42 35.78
N PRO A 8 -60.24 -31.97 36.97
CA PRO A 8 -59.80 -31.09 38.07
C PRO A 8 -58.77 -31.67 39.07
N GLU A 9 -58.20 -30.76 39.87
CA GLU A 9 -57.38 -30.99 41.08
C GLU A 9 -58.09 -31.77 42.20
N HIS A 10 -57.35 -32.38 43.14
CA HIS A 10 -57.45 -32.01 44.57
C HIS A 10 -56.30 -32.57 45.45
N ARG A 11 -56.09 -31.82 46.54
CA ARG A 11 -55.18 -31.91 47.69
C ARG A 11 -55.73 -32.87 48.76
N GLY A 12 -54.89 -33.38 49.67
CA GLY A 12 -55.35 -33.79 51.01
C GLY A 12 -54.82 -35.11 51.59
N ASP A 13 -53.87 -34.95 52.51
CA ASP A 13 -53.62 -35.60 53.81
C ASP A 13 -54.39 -36.87 54.30
N ALA A 14 -53.64 -37.64 55.13
CA ALA A 14 -54.04 -38.49 56.27
C ALA A 14 -54.48 -39.98 56.14
N GLY A 15 -53.75 -40.83 56.90
CA GLY A 15 -54.20 -42.09 57.55
C GLY A 15 -53.96 -43.39 56.76
N SER A 16 -53.52 -44.53 57.33
CA SER A 16 -53.35 -44.97 58.72
C SER A 16 -52.44 -46.23 58.79
N GLU A 17 -51.70 -46.40 59.88
CA GLU A 17 -51.71 -47.58 60.79
C GLU A 17 -50.87 -48.81 60.37
N GLU A 18 -49.77 -49.07 61.10
CA GLU A 18 -49.64 -50.21 62.03
C GLU A 18 -48.24 -50.23 62.66
N ALA A 19 -48.18 -50.18 63.99
CA ALA A 19 -47.04 -50.59 64.82
C ALA A 19 -47.38 -51.96 65.46
N PRO A 20 -46.40 -52.74 65.93
CA PRO A 20 -45.93 -52.58 67.33
C PRO A 20 -44.40 -52.76 67.46
N THR A 21 -43.65 -51.85 68.10
CA THR A 21 -43.28 -51.81 69.54
C THR A 21 -42.94 -53.15 70.18
N VAL A 22 -41.66 -53.36 70.57
CA VAL A 22 -41.23 -53.84 71.92
C VAL A 22 -39.76 -53.41 72.19
N ASP A 23 -39.59 -52.50 73.17
CA ASP A 23 -38.60 -52.39 74.28
C ASP A 23 -37.09 -52.72 74.11
N SER A 24 -36.12 -52.15 74.85
CA SER A 24 -36.05 -51.05 75.82
C SER A 24 -34.57 -50.74 76.17
N SER A 25 -34.29 -49.47 76.45
CA SER A 25 -33.35 -48.95 77.47
C SER A 25 -31.80 -48.95 77.33
N SER A 26 -31.29 -47.73 77.52
CA SER A 26 -30.13 -47.32 78.35
C SER A 26 -28.71 -47.43 77.78
N GLY A 27 -27.93 -46.34 77.96
CA GLY A 27 -26.47 -46.39 77.97
C GLY A 27 -25.79 -45.26 77.20
N ALA A 28 -25.42 -44.19 77.91
CA ALA A 28 -24.53 -43.15 77.42
C ALA A 28 -23.15 -43.70 77.01
N SER A 29 -22.51 -43.10 76.00
CA SER A 29 -21.08 -42.75 76.08
C SER A 29 -20.64 -41.94 74.86
N THR A 30 -20.28 -40.68 75.14
CA THR A 30 -19.15 -39.95 74.59
C THR A 30 -18.22 -40.72 73.65
N GLY A 31 -17.96 -40.16 72.46
CA GLY A 31 -16.66 -40.39 71.81
C GLY A 31 -16.62 -40.32 70.30
N TRP A 32 -16.86 -39.15 69.70
CA TRP A 32 -16.10 -38.76 68.50
C TRP A 32 -16.13 -37.23 68.30
N ARG A 33 -15.48 -36.52 69.23
CA ARG A 33 -14.73 -35.32 68.83
C ARG A 33 -13.43 -35.81 68.19
N VAL A 34 -13.47 -36.19 66.92
CA VAL A 34 -12.25 -36.24 66.11
C VAL A 34 -12.15 -34.90 65.40
N ALA A 35 -11.23 -34.09 65.91
CA ALA A 35 -10.72 -32.93 65.22
C ALA A 35 -10.22 -33.36 63.84
N LEU A 36 -10.98 -33.05 62.79
CA LEU A 36 -10.44 -32.94 61.43
C LEU A 36 -9.46 -31.77 61.46
N SER A 37 -8.19 -32.12 61.62
CA SER A 37 -7.03 -31.23 61.72
C SER A 37 -7.02 -30.18 60.59
N GLY A 38 -7.17 -28.90 60.95
CA GLY A 38 -7.16 -27.76 60.01
C GLY A 38 -5.88 -27.63 59.15
N ARG A 39 -4.80 -28.33 59.51
CA ARG A 39 -3.50 -28.24 58.84
C ARG A 39 -3.43 -28.94 57.47
N SER A 40 -4.27 -29.95 57.22
CA SER A 40 -4.26 -30.71 55.95
C SER A 40 -5.04 -30.01 54.85
N PHE A 41 -6.09 -29.27 55.21
CA PHE A 41 -6.92 -28.53 54.25
C PHE A 41 -6.20 -27.24 53.82
N GLU A 42 -5.53 -26.55 54.75
CA GLU A 42 -4.67 -25.39 54.46
C GLU A 42 -3.51 -25.75 53.52
N TRP A 43 -2.86 -26.90 53.72
CA TRP A 43 -1.77 -27.35 52.85
C TRP A 43 -2.24 -27.70 51.43
N TRP A 44 -3.41 -28.32 51.31
CA TRP A 44 -4.05 -28.60 50.02
C TRP A 44 -4.48 -27.32 49.30
N LEU A 45 -5.04 -26.35 50.02
CA LEU A 45 -5.37 -25.02 49.49
C LEU A 45 -4.12 -24.28 49.01
N VAL A 46 -3.03 -24.31 49.77
CA VAL A 46 -1.75 -23.71 49.35
C VAL A 46 -1.23 -24.37 48.07
N ARG A 47 -1.27 -25.71 47.94
CA ARG A 47 -0.86 -26.38 46.71
C ARG A 47 -1.76 -26.06 45.52
N PHE A 48 -3.08 -26.02 45.74
CA PHE A 48 -4.03 -25.64 44.71
C PHE A 48 -3.79 -24.21 44.20
N VAL A 49 -3.64 -23.26 45.12
CA VAL A 49 -3.31 -21.86 44.79
C VAL A 49 -1.99 -21.75 44.03
N LEU A 50 -0.98 -22.53 44.40
CA LEU A 50 0.33 -22.53 43.73
C LEU A 50 0.23 -23.10 42.30
N VAL A 51 -0.55 -24.16 42.09
CA VAL A 51 -0.83 -24.71 40.75
C VAL A 51 -1.60 -23.70 39.89
N VAL A 52 -2.63 -23.06 40.45
CA VAL A 52 -3.39 -22.00 39.76
C VAL A 52 -2.47 -20.83 39.40
N LEU A 53 -1.58 -20.41 40.31
CA LEU A 53 -0.62 -19.35 40.06
C LEU A 53 0.35 -19.71 38.93
N VAL A 54 0.85 -20.96 38.88
CA VAL A 54 1.71 -21.43 37.79
C VAL A 54 0.95 -21.46 36.46
N LEU A 55 -0.32 -21.86 36.44
CA LEU A 55 -1.15 -21.81 35.23
C LEU A 55 -1.40 -20.36 34.77
N ILE A 56 -1.63 -19.44 35.70
CA ILE A 56 -1.81 -18.02 35.38
C ILE A 56 -0.50 -17.43 34.85
N ILE A 57 0.63 -17.66 35.51
CA ILE A 57 1.94 -17.13 35.09
C ILE A 57 2.39 -17.77 33.77
N GLY A 58 2.22 -19.08 33.62
CA GLY A 58 2.55 -19.80 32.39
C GLY A 58 1.64 -19.40 31.23
N GLY A 59 0.33 -19.24 31.48
CA GLY A 59 -0.64 -18.75 30.50
C GLY A 59 -0.35 -17.30 30.09
N TYR A 60 -0.07 -16.43 31.06
CA TYR A 60 0.32 -15.05 30.80
C TYR A 60 1.66 -14.94 30.07
N GLY A 61 2.64 -15.76 30.43
CA GLY A 61 3.93 -15.86 29.73
C GLY A 61 3.77 -16.33 28.28
N CYS A 62 2.89 -17.31 28.03
CA CYS A 62 2.55 -17.75 26.68
C CYS A 62 1.88 -16.63 25.86
N LEU A 63 0.92 -15.91 26.46
CA LEU A 63 0.29 -14.74 25.82
C LEU A 63 1.31 -13.65 25.49
N LEU A 64 2.21 -13.32 26.42
CA LEU A 64 3.28 -12.35 26.17
C LEU A 64 4.20 -12.82 25.05
N TYR A 65 4.57 -14.09 25.02
CA TYR A 65 5.43 -14.65 23.98
C TYR A 65 4.80 -14.56 22.59
N VAL A 66 3.50 -14.88 22.47
CA VAL A 66 2.75 -14.74 21.20
C VAL A 66 2.61 -13.27 20.78
N ASN A 67 2.39 -12.35 21.72
CA ASN A 67 2.38 -10.91 21.41
C ASN A 67 3.76 -10.38 20.97
N LEU A 68 4.85 -10.97 21.46
CA LEU A 68 6.21 -10.60 21.06
C LEU A 68 6.67 -11.28 19.75
N HIS A 69 5.99 -12.37 19.37
CA HIS A 69 6.25 -13.15 18.15
C HIS A 69 4.95 -13.46 17.40
N PRO A 70 4.28 -12.44 16.83
CA PRO A 70 2.95 -12.59 16.21
C PRO A 70 2.94 -13.57 15.02
N ASP A 71 4.06 -13.78 14.33
CA ASP A 71 4.20 -14.77 13.24
C ASP A 71 3.98 -16.23 13.68
N ILE A 72 4.18 -16.54 14.96
CA ILE A 72 3.94 -17.87 15.55
C ILE A 72 2.51 -17.93 16.14
N GLY A 73 1.87 -16.77 16.28
CA GLY A 73 0.53 -16.58 16.83
C GLY A 73 -0.61 -16.67 15.82
N PRO A 74 -1.84 -16.34 16.28
CA PRO A 74 -3.03 -16.28 15.43
C PRO A 74 -2.85 -15.43 14.16
N ASP A 75 -2.19 -14.28 14.28
CA ASP A 75 -1.94 -13.37 13.16
C ASP A 75 -1.08 -14.03 12.07
N GLY A 76 -0.02 -14.74 12.49
CA GLY A 76 0.82 -15.54 11.60
C GLY A 76 0.06 -16.69 10.91
N PHE A 77 -0.95 -17.28 11.57
CA PHE A 77 -1.83 -18.24 10.90
C PHE A 77 -2.75 -17.56 9.88
N GLN A 78 -3.30 -16.40 10.25
CA GLN A 78 -4.20 -15.64 9.40
C GLN A 78 -3.52 -15.22 8.08
N VAL A 79 -2.33 -14.61 8.14
CA VAL A 79 -1.58 -14.18 6.93
C VAL A 79 -1.26 -15.35 6.01
N ARG A 80 -0.86 -16.52 6.56
CA ARG A 80 -0.58 -17.73 5.77
C ARG A 80 -1.86 -18.30 5.15
N HIS A 81 -2.97 -18.23 5.88
CA HIS A 81 -4.26 -18.69 5.36
C HIS A 81 -4.76 -17.79 4.22
N VAL A 82 -4.69 -16.47 4.37
CA VAL A 82 -4.99 -15.50 3.31
C VAL A 82 -4.10 -15.73 2.08
N ALA A 83 -2.79 -15.82 2.27
CA ALA A 83 -1.83 -16.04 1.20
C ALA A 83 -2.10 -17.35 0.44
N SER A 84 -2.35 -18.45 1.18
CA SER A 84 -2.65 -19.75 0.57
C SER A 84 -3.99 -19.77 -0.17
N THR A 85 -5.01 -19.12 0.39
CA THR A 85 -6.33 -18.97 -0.23
C THR A 85 -6.24 -18.18 -1.52
N ALA A 86 -5.54 -17.04 -1.50
CA ALA A 86 -5.30 -16.21 -2.66
C ALA A 86 -4.52 -16.97 -3.74
N SER A 87 -3.36 -17.54 -3.39
CA SER A 87 -2.49 -18.28 -4.32
C SER A 87 -3.23 -19.47 -4.96
N LYS A 88 -4.01 -20.22 -4.18
CA LYS A 88 -4.82 -21.33 -4.68
C LYS A 88 -5.91 -20.86 -5.64
N HIS A 89 -6.61 -19.78 -5.31
CA HIS A 89 -7.66 -19.22 -6.17
C HIS A 89 -7.07 -18.70 -7.50
N LEU A 90 -5.97 -17.95 -7.42
CA LEU A 90 -5.23 -17.46 -8.59
C LEU A 90 -4.73 -18.61 -9.48
N SER A 91 -4.04 -19.59 -8.88
CA SER A 91 -3.48 -20.73 -9.63
C SER A 91 -4.54 -21.61 -10.30
N SER A 92 -5.80 -21.52 -9.86
CA SER A 92 -6.91 -22.26 -10.47
C SER A 92 -7.46 -21.56 -11.73
N SER A 93 -7.07 -20.31 -11.98
CA SER A 93 -7.49 -19.57 -13.16
C SER A 93 -6.76 -20.04 -14.42
N PRO A 94 -7.46 -20.24 -15.55
CA PRO A 94 -6.81 -20.59 -16.81
C PRO A 94 -5.92 -19.46 -17.35
N ASP A 95 -6.06 -18.23 -16.87
CA ASP A 95 -5.27 -17.08 -17.33
C ASP A 95 -3.96 -16.90 -16.56
N VAL A 96 -3.71 -17.71 -15.53
CA VAL A 96 -2.51 -17.65 -14.68
C VAL A 96 -1.48 -18.69 -15.12
N ILE A 97 -0.23 -18.27 -15.26
CA ILE A 97 0.94 -19.14 -15.48
C ILE A 97 1.52 -19.60 -14.13
N SER A 98 1.65 -18.66 -13.19
CA SER A 98 2.13 -18.95 -11.83
C SER A 98 1.60 -17.93 -10.84
N ALA A 99 1.30 -18.38 -9.62
CA ALA A 99 1.02 -17.52 -8.48
C ALA A 99 1.82 -18.00 -7.27
N LYS A 100 2.77 -17.20 -6.82
CA LYS A 100 3.69 -17.52 -5.73
C LYS A 100 3.49 -16.55 -4.59
N THR A 101 3.42 -17.06 -3.36
CA THR A 101 3.51 -16.22 -2.18
C THR A 101 4.97 -15.78 -2.01
N THR A 102 5.22 -14.48 -2.05
CA THR A 102 6.54 -13.89 -1.80
C THR A 102 6.68 -13.51 -0.32
N GLU A 103 5.58 -13.13 0.32
CA GLU A 103 5.54 -12.77 1.73
C GLU A 103 4.21 -13.15 2.37
N ALA A 104 4.27 -13.65 3.60
CA ALA A 104 3.13 -13.97 4.44
C ALA A 104 3.61 -14.00 5.89
N SER A 105 3.70 -12.83 6.50
CA SER A 105 4.30 -12.63 7.83
C SER A 105 3.48 -11.68 8.68
N ALA A 106 3.54 -11.92 10.00
CA ALA A 106 2.99 -11.03 11.00
C ALA A 106 4.11 -10.61 11.97
N ASP A 107 4.32 -9.31 12.12
CA ASP A 107 5.30 -8.74 13.05
C ASP A 107 4.69 -7.59 13.87
N LEU A 108 5.52 -6.92 14.68
CA LEU A 108 5.05 -5.80 15.52
C LEU A 108 4.68 -4.55 14.69
N GLY A 109 5.12 -4.47 13.44
CA GLY A 109 4.80 -3.43 12.47
C GLY A 109 3.52 -3.70 11.68
N GLY A 110 3.08 -4.95 11.58
CA GLY A 110 1.79 -5.32 11.02
C GLY A 110 1.76 -6.70 10.37
N ASN A 111 0.65 -6.96 9.67
CA ASN A 111 0.42 -8.18 8.91
C ASN A 111 0.62 -7.88 7.43
N ASP A 112 1.42 -8.71 6.75
CA ASP A 112 1.81 -8.50 5.37
C ASP A 112 1.61 -9.78 4.55
N VAL A 113 0.95 -9.64 3.40
CA VAL A 113 0.73 -10.70 2.41
C VAL A 113 1.06 -10.15 1.03
N ARG A 114 2.10 -10.70 0.40
CA ARG A 114 2.49 -10.39 -0.97
C ARG A 114 2.50 -11.64 -1.85
N LEU A 115 1.93 -11.52 -3.04
CA LEU A 115 1.96 -12.56 -4.06
C LEU A 115 2.55 -12.02 -5.36
N ASP A 116 3.42 -12.80 -5.99
CA ASP A 116 3.90 -12.61 -7.35
C ASP A 116 3.12 -13.51 -8.31
N VAL A 117 2.44 -12.88 -9.27
CA VAL A 117 1.51 -13.53 -10.20
C VAL A 117 1.90 -13.22 -11.64
N ARG A 118 2.19 -14.27 -12.39
CA ARG A 118 2.41 -14.20 -13.83
C ARG A 118 1.14 -14.60 -14.57
N LEU A 119 0.55 -13.67 -15.32
CA LEU A 119 -0.57 -13.98 -16.21
C LEU A 119 -0.07 -14.42 -17.60
N LYS A 120 -0.95 -15.07 -18.35
CA LYS A 120 -0.70 -15.40 -19.75
C LYS A 120 -0.61 -14.14 -20.59
N ASP A 121 0.23 -14.18 -21.61
CA ASP A 121 0.29 -13.09 -22.58
C ASP A 121 -1.08 -12.86 -23.23
N ASN A 122 -1.38 -11.60 -23.48
CA ASN A 122 -2.64 -11.07 -24.01
C ASN A 122 -3.87 -11.30 -23.12
N THR A 123 -3.69 -11.65 -21.84
CA THR A 123 -4.75 -11.50 -20.83
C THR A 123 -5.26 -10.06 -20.85
N SER A 124 -6.58 -9.89 -20.97
CA SER A 124 -7.17 -8.55 -21.05
C SER A 124 -7.13 -7.87 -19.69
N ALA A 125 -7.10 -6.52 -19.68
CA ALA A 125 -7.20 -5.74 -18.46
C ALA A 125 -8.48 -6.09 -17.66
N GLU A 126 -9.57 -6.40 -18.34
CA GLU A 126 -10.82 -6.83 -17.72
C GLU A 126 -10.72 -8.21 -17.07
N ALA A 127 -10.07 -9.18 -17.72
CA ALA A 127 -9.85 -10.50 -17.15
C ALA A 127 -8.94 -10.41 -15.91
N ALA A 128 -7.84 -9.65 -15.99
CA ALA A 128 -6.95 -9.40 -14.86
C ALA A 128 -7.67 -8.73 -13.69
N ALA A 129 -8.43 -7.66 -13.96
CA ALA A 129 -9.23 -6.95 -12.95
C ALA A 129 -10.24 -7.88 -12.24
N ASN A 130 -10.96 -8.69 -13.01
CA ASN A 130 -11.94 -9.65 -12.47
C ASN A 130 -11.27 -10.74 -11.64
N LEU A 131 -10.12 -11.26 -12.09
CA LEU A 131 -9.35 -12.26 -11.37
C LEU A 131 -8.90 -11.72 -10.01
N LEU A 132 -8.28 -10.54 -9.97
CA LEU A 132 -7.81 -9.89 -8.74
C LEU A 132 -8.95 -9.61 -7.77
N ALA A 133 -10.04 -9.02 -8.27
CA ALA A 133 -11.22 -8.75 -7.46
C ALA A 133 -11.86 -10.03 -6.91
N SER A 134 -11.97 -11.09 -7.72
CA SER A 134 -12.49 -12.39 -7.26
C SER A 134 -11.57 -13.05 -6.22
N THR A 135 -10.26 -12.83 -6.32
CA THR A 135 -9.27 -13.31 -5.35
C THR A 135 -9.49 -12.63 -4.01
N ARG A 136 -9.61 -11.29 -3.99
CA ARG A 136 -9.95 -10.53 -2.78
C ARG A 136 -11.29 -10.99 -2.20
N GLN A 137 -12.32 -11.15 -3.03
CA GLN A 137 -13.62 -11.64 -2.59
C GLN A 137 -13.51 -13.02 -1.95
N LYS A 138 -12.74 -13.94 -2.54
CA LYS A 138 -12.55 -15.29 -2.00
C LYS A 138 -11.80 -15.26 -0.67
N THR A 139 -10.76 -14.43 -0.54
CA THR A 139 -10.05 -14.27 0.74
C THR A 139 -10.94 -13.68 1.83
N LEU A 140 -11.80 -12.71 1.52
CA LEU A 140 -12.74 -12.12 2.50
C LEU A 140 -13.83 -13.09 2.95
N GLN A 141 -14.18 -14.09 2.14
CA GLN A 141 -15.14 -15.13 2.56
C GLN A 141 -14.54 -16.08 3.60
N GLU A 142 -13.25 -16.39 3.48
CA GLU A 142 -12.55 -17.33 4.37
C GLU A 142 -11.96 -16.60 5.59
N GLU A 143 -11.54 -15.34 5.42
CA GLU A 143 -10.92 -14.49 6.44
C GLU A 143 -11.56 -13.08 6.43
N PRO A 144 -12.79 -12.94 6.96
CA PRO A 144 -13.56 -11.70 6.88
C PRO A 144 -12.92 -10.53 7.66
N ASP A 145 -12.17 -10.85 8.71
CA ASP A 145 -11.57 -9.85 9.61
C ASP A 145 -10.14 -9.45 9.21
N TYR A 146 -9.64 -9.93 8.06
CA TYR A 146 -8.29 -9.60 7.61
C TYR A 146 -8.18 -8.15 7.15
N SER A 147 -7.34 -7.38 7.87
CA SER A 147 -7.11 -5.95 7.67
C SER A 147 -5.64 -5.59 7.43
N GLY A 148 -4.76 -6.59 7.32
CA GLY A 148 -3.34 -6.39 7.01
C GLY A 148 -3.08 -5.90 5.58
N GLU A 149 -1.82 -5.64 5.28
CA GLU A 149 -1.36 -5.41 3.91
C GLU A 149 -1.62 -6.65 3.06
N PHE A 150 -2.16 -6.43 1.86
CA PHE A 150 -2.42 -7.48 0.90
C PHE A 150 -2.16 -6.95 -0.50
N ILE A 151 -1.02 -7.31 -1.06
CA ILE A 151 -0.58 -6.87 -2.39
C ILE A 151 -0.45 -8.07 -3.31
N ILE A 152 -0.92 -7.91 -4.53
CA ILE A 152 -0.67 -8.85 -5.61
C ILE A 152 0.11 -8.12 -6.71
N SER A 153 1.39 -8.46 -6.85
CA SER A 153 2.24 -8.06 -7.97
C SER A 153 1.85 -8.91 -9.18
N VAL A 154 1.34 -8.27 -10.22
CA VAL A 154 0.89 -8.93 -11.46
C VAL A 154 1.74 -8.52 -12.65
N SER A 155 2.24 -9.51 -13.38
CA SER A 155 3.01 -9.26 -14.60
C SER A 155 2.55 -10.08 -15.80
N TRP A 156 2.50 -9.44 -16.98
CA TRP A 156 2.23 -10.08 -18.27
C TRP A 156 2.50 -9.12 -19.45
N ASN A 157 2.50 -9.65 -20.67
CA ASN A 157 2.50 -8.81 -21.87
C ASN A 157 1.10 -8.75 -22.48
N ALA A 158 0.63 -7.60 -22.94
CA ALA A 158 -0.63 -7.48 -23.67
C ALA A 158 -0.55 -6.41 -24.75
N LYS A 159 -0.94 -6.76 -25.98
CA LYS A 159 -0.99 -5.82 -27.13
C LYS A 159 0.33 -5.04 -27.37
N GLY A 160 1.48 -5.63 -27.03
CA GLY A 160 2.79 -4.98 -27.15
C GLY A 160 3.20 -4.11 -25.97
N SER A 161 2.37 -4.02 -24.93
CA SER A 161 2.72 -3.45 -23.62
C SER A 161 3.23 -4.53 -22.67
N THR A 162 4.23 -4.20 -21.85
CA THR A 162 4.66 -5.00 -20.69
C THR A 162 4.02 -4.41 -19.44
N ILE A 163 3.32 -5.23 -18.67
CA ILE A 163 2.64 -4.81 -17.45
C ILE A 163 3.32 -5.52 -16.28
N ASP A 164 3.67 -4.75 -15.25
CA ASP A 164 4.29 -5.21 -14.01
C ASP A 164 3.87 -4.27 -12.87
N VAL A 165 2.71 -4.54 -12.27
CA VAL A 165 2.08 -3.60 -11.33
C VAL A 165 1.68 -4.28 -10.03
N ASP A 166 1.79 -3.53 -8.95
CA ASP A 166 1.39 -3.96 -7.62
C ASP A 166 -0.05 -3.51 -7.35
N VAL A 167 -0.95 -4.45 -7.07
CA VAL A 167 -2.36 -4.13 -6.81
C VAL A 167 -2.66 -4.31 -5.34
N SER A 168 -3.03 -3.21 -4.68
CA SER A 168 -3.52 -3.27 -3.31
C SER A 168 -4.89 -3.94 -3.28
N CYS A 169 -4.95 -5.11 -2.67
CA CYS A 169 -6.15 -5.90 -2.47
C CYS A 169 -6.80 -5.63 -1.12
N GLN A 170 -6.56 -4.47 -0.50
CA GLN A 170 -7.25 -4.08 0.74
C GLN A 170 -8.67 -3.54 0.48
N GLN A 171 -8.86 -2.90 -0.67
CA GLN A 171 -10.12 -2.29 -1.05
C GLN A 171 -11.21 -3.32 -1.36
N ASP A 172 -12.43 -2.83 -1.54
CA ASP A 172 -13.52 -3.68 -2.00
C ASP A 172 -13.25 -4.23 -3.41
N PRO A 173 -13.81 -5.40 -3.77
CA PRO A 173 -13.60 -5.98 -5.09
C PRO A 173 -13.99 -5.08 -6.27
N GLU A 174 -14.98 -4.19 -6.13
CA GLU A 174 -15.43 -3.31 -7.24
C GLU A 174 -14.46 -2.14 -7.49
N ALA A 175 -13.87 -1.59 -6.43
CA ALA A 175 -12.82 -0.59 -6.47
C ALA A 175 -11.57 -1.18 -7.14
N ILE A 176 -11.15 -2.38 -6.75
CA ILE A 176 -10.05 -3.12 -7.42
C ILE A 176 -10.34 -3.26 -8.92
N ARG A 177 -11.55 -3.69 -9.31
CA ARG A 177 -11.91 -3.79 -10.73
C ARG A 177 -11.79 -2.46 -11.44
N THR A 178 -12.33 -1.42 -10.81
CA THR A 178 -12.38 -0.07 -11.38
C THR A 178 -10.98 0.50 -11.58
N ASP A 179 -10.13 0.41 -10.56
CA ASP A 179 -8.79 1.00 -10.57
C ASP A 179 -7.87 0.26 -11.54
N VAL A 180 -7.89 -1.07 -11.56
CA VAL A 180 -7.12 -1.87 -12.52
C VAL A 180 -7.56 -1.58 -13.96
N LYS A 181 -8.87 -1.56 -14.25
CA LYS A 181 -9.38 -1.23 -15.59
C LYS A 181 -8.95 0.17 -16.03
N ARG A 182 -9.00 1.12 -15.10
CA ARG A 182 -8.68 2.52 -15.35
C ARG A 182 -7.17 2.72 -15.58
N ALA A 183 -6.34 2.13 -14.74
CA ALA A 183 -4.88 2.13 -14.84
C ALA A 183 -4.40 1.57 -16.18
N LEU A 184 -5.04 0.50 -16.65
CA LEU A 184 -4.64 -0.23 -17.85
C LEU A 184 -5.32 0.26 -19.14
N THR A 185 -6.03 1.40 -19.10
CA THR A 185 -6.63 2.02 -20.29
C THR A 185 -5.60 2.24 -21.43
N PRO A 186 -4.35 2.68 -21.17
CA PRO A 186 -3.35 2.92 -22.21
C PRO A 186 -2.70 1.66 -22.80
N VAL A 187 -3.14 0.44 -22.43
CA VAL A 187 -2.54 -0.81 -22.92
C VAL A 187 -2.71 -0.93 -24.43
N GLY A 188 -1.60 -1.20 -25.12
CA GLY A 188 -1.47 -1.18 -26.57
C GLY A 188 -0.92 0.13 -27.14
N GLU A 189 -0.95 1.22 -26.36
CA GLU A 189 -0.31 2.49 -26.69
C GLU A 189 0.99 2.68 -25.91
N ALA A 190 0.96 2.44 -24.61
CA ALA A 190 2.14 2.50 -23.74
C ALA A 190 3.00 1.23 -23.87
N LYS A 191 4.31 1.38 -23.65
CA LYS A 191 5.28 0.28 -23.68
C LYS A 191 5.35 -0.46 -22.36
N THR A 192 5.40 0.25 -21.24
CA THR A 192 5.51 -0.38 -19.92
C THR A 192 4.60 0.26 -18.88
N PHE A 193 4.17 -0.56 -17.92
CA PHE A 193 3.39 -0.15 -16.74
C PHE A 193 4.11 -0.69 -15.51
N THR A 194 4.50 0.19 -14.60
CA THR A 194 5.24 -0.19 -13.38
C THR A 194 4.72 0.51 -12.13
N GLY A 195 4.83 -0.13 -10.98
CA GLY A 195 4.49 0.46 -9.68
C GLY A 195 3.08 0.15 -9.20
N ASN A 196 2.57 0.94 -8.26
CA ASN A 196 1.36 0.64 -7.52
C ASN A 196 0.07 1.08 -8.23
N ILE A 197 -0.97 0.27 -8.11
CA ILE A 197 -2.35 0.61 -8.38
C ILE A 197 -3.10 0.53 -7.05
N ASP A 198 -3.26 1.69 -6.41
CA ASP A 198 -4.04 1.84 -5.19
C ASP A 198 -4.77 3.20 -5.16
N GLU A 199 -5.50 3.48 -4.08
CA GLU A 199 -6.27 4.73 -3.95
C GLU A 199 -5.37 5.99 -3.87
N TYR A 200 -4.14 5.84 -3.40
CA TYR A 200 -3.20 6.90 -3.07
C TYR A 200 -2.10 7.09 -4.10
N GLN A 201 -1.77 6.06 -4.87
CA GLN A 201 -0.69 6.00 -5.86
C GLN A 201 -1.18 5.35 -7.16
N GLY A 202 -0.68 5.86 -8.28
CA GLY A 202 -0.94 5.30 -9.59
C GLY A 202 0.35 4.79 -10.23
N PRO A 203 0.23 3.93 -11.27
CA PRO A 203 1.40 3.37 -11.92
C PRO A 203 2.13 4.44 -12.71
N THR A 204 3.42 4.21 -12.92
CA THR A 204 4.20 4.88 -13.96
C THR A 204 3.93 4.20 -15.29
N ILE A 205 3.53 4.99 -16.29
CA ILE A 205 3.19 4.52 -17.63
C ILE A 205 4.20 5.10 -18.62
N ASP A 206 5.07 4.25 -19.15
CA ASP A 206 6.09 4.65 -20.12
C ASP A 206 5.64 4.34 -21.54
N TYR A 207 5.64 5.36 -22.40
CA TYR A 207 5.36 5.24 -23.83
C TYR A 207 6.61 4.89 -24.66
N GLY A 208 7.77 4.83 -24.00
CA GLY A 208 9.06 4.53 -24.61
C GLY A 208 9.59 5.68 -25.45
N GLU A 209 10.36 5.34 -26.48
CA GLU A 209 10.98 6.33 -27.36
C GLU A 209 9.97 6.89 -28.37
N VAL A 210 9.87 8.22 -28.43
CA VAL A 210 8.99 8.95 -29.34
C VAL A 210 9.79 9.88 -30.24
N THR A 211 9.37 9.98 -31.51
CA THR A 211 10.04 10.83 -32.51
C THR A 211 9.46 12.24 -32.61
N THR A 212 8.24 12.44 -32.10
CA THR A 212 7.52 13.73 -32.09
C THR A 212 6.83 13.91 -30.76
N THR A 213 6.77 15.15 -30.27
CA THR A 213 6.19 15.45 -28.96
C THR A 213 4.73 14.99 -28.93
N PRO A 214 4.37 14.03 -28.06
CA PRO A 214 3.02 13.48 -28.05
C PRO A 214 2.01 14.56 -27.67
N THR A 215 1.06 14.84 -28.57
CA THR A 215 0.03 15.85 -28.32
C THR A 215 -1.09 15.33 -27.43
N ASN A 216 -1.26 14.00 -27.39
CA ASN A 216 -2.23 13.34 -26.52
C ASN A 216 -1.71 11.94 -26.17
N LEU A 217 -1.46 11.69 -24.89
CA LEU A 217 -1.12 10.37 -24.34
C LEU A 217 -2.31 9.91 -23.50
N THR A 218 -2.91 8.78 -23.87
CA THR A 218 -4.11 8.23 -23.21
C THR A 218 -3.89 8.11 -21.71
N GLN A 219 -4.82 8.64 -20.91
CA GLN A 219 -4.57 8.78 -19.49
C GLN A 219 -5.16 7.63 -18.69
N PRO A 220 -4.41 7.05 -17.74
CA PRO A 220 -5.04 6.39 -16.62
C PRO A 220 -5.76 7.47 -15.80
N ASN A 221 -7.05 7.33 -15.56
CA ASN A 221 -7.77 8.26 -14.68
C ASN A 221 -7.54 7.92 -13.18
N VAL A 222 -6.34 7.44 -12.84
CA VAL A 222 -5.94 7.00 -11.49
C VAL A 222 -5.13 8.10 -10.84
N LYS A 223 -5.39 8.34 -9.54
CA LYS A 223 -4.70 9.34 -8.73
C LYS A 223 -3.18 9.16 -8.82
N LYS A 224 -2.46 10.25 -9.02
CA LYS A 224 -0.97 10.31 -9.02
C LYS A 224 -0.26 9.33 -9.96
N SER A 225 -0.96 8.79 -10.95
CA SER A 225 -0.31 8.06 -12.04
C SER A 225 0.59 9.00 -12.82
N SER A 226 1.79 8.54 -13.16
CA SER A 226 2.74 9.34 -13.92
C SER A 226 2.87 8.81 -15.35
N LYS A 227 3.22 9.70 -16.26
CA LYS A 227 3.50 9.36 -17.65
C LYS A 227 4.96 9.62 -17.92
N THR A 228 5.55 8.74 -18.70
CA THR A 228 6.92 8.89 -19.15
C THR A 228 7.02 8.67 -20.65
N PHE A 229 7.88 9.43 -21.29
CA PHE A 229 8.38 9.10 -22.62
C PHE A 229 9.83 9.55 -22.73
N THR A 230 10.55 8.98 -23.67
CA THR A 230 11.92 9.42 -24.01
C THR A 230 11.92 10.01 -25.40
N MET A 231 12.50 11.19 -25.55
CA MET A 231 12.68 11.83 -26.84
C MET A 231 14.09 12.39 -26.93
N ASN A 232 14.83 12.04 -27.99
CA ASN A 232 16.16 12.58 -28.27
C ASN A 232 17.15 12.45 -27.08
N GLY A 233 17.08 11.35 -26.31
CA GLY A 233 17.91 11.15 -25.11
C GLY A 233 17.40 11.82 -23.83
N TRP A 234 16.29 12.54 -23.89
CA TRP A 234 15.67 13.21 -22.75
C TRP A 234 14.45 12.44 -22.27
N LYS A 235 14.46 12.01 -21.02
CA LYS A 235 13.32 11.35 -20.37
C LYS A 235 12.39 12.42 -19.80
N VAL A 236 11.17 12.50 -20.32
CA VAL A 236 10.13 13.37 -19.79
C VAL A 236 9.22 12.54 -18.90
N THR A 237 9.05 12.95 -17.66
CA THR A 237 8.05 12.43 -16.73
C THR A 237 7.06 13.52 -16.41
N SER A 238 5.78 13.18 -16.33
CA SER A 238 4.75 14.10 -15.86
C SER A 238 3.81 13.39 -14.91
N THR A 239 3.57 14.02 -13.77
CA THR A 239 2.65 13.59 -12.73
C THR A 239 1.60 14.70 -12.56
N PRO A 240 0.30 14.38 -12.61
CA PRO A 240 -0.73 15.39 -12.65
C PRO A 240 -0.98 15.95 -11.25
N LYS A 241 -1.34 17.24 -11.15
CA LYS A 241 -1.68 17.87 -9.85
C LYS A 241 -3.01 17.35 -9.29
N THR A 242 -3.93 17.03 -10.20
CA THR A 242 -5.27 16.50 -9.94
C THR A 242 -5.53 15.42 -10.97
N ASP A 243 -6.31 14.40 -10.61
CA ASP A 243 -6.63 13.24 -11.46
C ASP A 243 -6.90 13.62 -12.91
N GLY A 244 -6.04 13.14 -13.81
CA GLY A 244 -6.16 13.36 -15.25
C GLY A 244 -5.86 14.77 -15.77
N GLN A 245 -5.42 15.71 -14.92
CA GLN A 245 -5.06 17.07 -15.32
C GLN A 245 -3.54 17.25 -15.35
N PHE A 246 -2.95 16.97 -16.51
CA PHE A 246 -1.53 17.19 -16.77
C PHE A 246 -1.34 18.58 -17.38
N SER A 247 -0.48 19.39 -16.76
CA SER A 247 0.06 20.57 -17.43
C SER A 247 0.87 20.12 -18.65
N ASN A 248 0.79 20.87 -19.75
CA ASN A 248 1.53 20.57 -20.97
C ASN A 248 2.39 21.79 -21.35
N PRO A 249 3.48 22.06 -20.60
CA PRO A 249 4.45 23.07 -21.02
C PRO A 249 5.01 22.69 -22.40
N PRO A 250 5.70 23.61 -23.09
CA PRO A 250 6.23 23.35 -24.42
C PRO A 250 7.40 22.35 -24.39
N PHE A 251 7.13 21.06 -24.15
CA PHE A 251 8.13 20.00 -23.98
C PHE A 251 9.07 19.87 -25.17
N ASP A 252 8.58 20.07 -26.40
CA ASP A 252 9.38 20.07 -27.61
C ASP A 252 10.48 21.15 -27.59
N GLN A 253 10.08 22.35 -27.19
CA GLN A 253 10.97 23.50 -27.06
C GLN A 253 11.91 23.32 -25.87
N LEU A 254 11.41 22.77 -24.76
CA LEU A 254 12.21 22.48 -23.57
C LEU A 254 13.31 21.48 -23.91
N ILE A 255 12.99 20.34 -24.53
CA ILE A 255 13.98 19.35 -24.99
C ILE A 255 14.98 19.99 -25.96
N THR A 256 14.50 20.85 -26.86
CA THR A 256 15.39 21.57 -27.79
C THR A 256 16.36 22.50 -27.05
N ALA A 257 15.89 23.22 -26.03
CA ALA A 257 16.70 24.08 -25.19
C ALA A 257 17.70 23.29 -24.35
N THR A 258 17.26 22.23 -23.67
CA THR A 258 18.13 21.42 -22.80
C THR A 258 19.22 20.69 -23.58
N LYS A 259 18.95 20.29 -24.83
CA LYS A 259 19.95 19.68 -25.73
C LYS A 259 21.13 20.60 -26.09
N GLN A 260 20.99 21.92 -25.91
CA GLN A 260 22.11 22.84 -26.09
C GLN A 260 23.18 22.65 -25.00
N ALA A 261 22.77 22.17 -23.82
CA ALA A 261 23.65 21.93 -22.69
C ALA A 261 24.20 20.50 -22.64
N SER A 262 23.37 19.49 -22.94
CA SER A 262 23.74 18.08 -22.78
C SER A 262 23.00 17.14 -23.74
N PRO A 263 23.61 16.01 -24.16
CA PRO A 263 22.95 15.03 -25.02
C PRO A 263 21.77 14.31 -24.34
N ALA A 264 21.73 14.24 -23.00
CA ALA A 264 20.72 13.49 -22.27
C ALA A 264 20.46 14.10 -20.89
N GLY A 265 19.28 13.83 -20.35
CA GLY A 265 18.85 14.29 -19.04
C GLY A 265 17.39 13.95 -18.75
N THR A 266 16.83 14.53 -17.69
CA THR A 266 15.42 14.35 -17.34
C THR A 266 14.70 15.67 -17.25
N ILE A 267 13.43 15.67 -17.65
CA ILE A 267 12.48 16.74 -17.43
C ILE A 267 11.32 16.11 -16.66
N ASP A 268 11.08 16.54 -15.43
CA ASP A 268 10.02 16.04 -14.58
C ASP A 268 9.02 17.15 -14.31
N LEU A 269 7.74 16.90 -14.55
CA LEU A 269 6.66 17.83 -14.27
C LEU A 269 5.75 17.24 -13.20
N ASP A 270 5.98 17.63 -11.95
CA ASP A 270 5.15 17.22 -10.82
C ASP A 270 4.13 18.32 -10.50
N GLY A 271 2.91 18.12 -10.98
CA GLY A 271 1.81 19.07 -10.88
C GLY A 271 2.12 20.40 -11.59
N THR A 272 2.62 21.38 -10.84
CA THR A 272 3.00 22.71 -11.34
C THR A 272 4.48 23.02 -11.12
N THR A 273 5.28 22.03 -10.72
CA THR A 273 6.72 22.13 -10.57
C THR A 273 7.40 21.45 -11.74
N LEU A 274 8.18 22.20 -12.51
CA LEU A 274 9.02 21.65 -13.58
C LEU A 274 10.45 21.50 -13.07
N SER A 275 11.03 20.32 -13.14
CA SER A 275 12.38 20.02 -12.70
C SER A 275 13.21 19.46 -13.84
N VAL A 276 14.41 20.01 -14.06
CA VAL A 276 15.29 19.61 -15.16
C VAL A 276 16.64 19.17 -14.61
N THR A 277 17.06 17.96 -14.99
CA THR A 277 18.37 17.40 -14.64
C THR A 277 19.19 17.08 -15.89
N GLY A 278 20.50 16.93 -15.72
CA GLY A 278 21.41 16.61 -16.83
C GLY A 278 21.87 17.83 -17.63
N LEU A 279 21.59 19.06 -17.18
CA LEU A 279 22.13 20.29 -17.80
C LEU A 279 23.62 20.50 -17.53
N VAL A 280 24.17 19.82 -16.52
CA VAL A 280 25.59 19.89 -16.16
C VAL A 280 26.27 18.59 -16.59
N THR A 281 27.33 18.72 -17.38
CA THR A 281 28.10 17.58 -17.93
C THR A 281 29.46 17.37 -17.28
N ASP A 282 29.98 18.39 -16.56
CA ASP A 282 31.27 18.34 -15.87
C ASP A 282 31.03 18.37 -14.36
N GLU A 283 31.39 17.29 -13.66
CA GLU A 283 31.19 17.14 -12.22
C GLU A 283 31.95 18.18 -11.37
N ASN A 284 32.97 18.83 -11.94
CA ASN A 284 33.75 19.86 -11.25
C ASN A 284 33.20 21.27 -11.48
N LYS A 285 32.10 21.40 -12.22
CA LYS A 285 31.49 22.69 -12.56
C LYS A 285 30.02 22.71 -12.19
N GLY A 286 29.55 23.86 -11.72
CA GLY A 286 28.13 24.11 -11.55
C GLY A 286 27.43 24.39 -12.88
N LEU A 287 26.11 24.49 -12.83
CA LEU A 287 25.28 24.94 -13.93
C LEU A 287 25.61 26.39 -14.30
N THR A 288 25.94 26.62 -15.58
CA THR A 288 26.25 27.96 -16.06
C THR A 288 24.99 28.69 -16.54
N PRO A 289 24.97 30.04 -16.51
CA PRO A 289 23.90 30.82 -17.11
C PRO A 289 23.63 30.49 -18.57
N GLU A 290 24.65 30.19 -19.37
CA GLU A 290 24.52 29.84 -20.79
C GLU A 290 23.78 28.51 -21.00
N ALA A 291 23.99 27.53 -20.13
CA ALA A 291 23.31 26.24 -20.19
C ALA A 291 21.86 26.32 -19.69
N ALA A 292 21.59 27.18 -18.70
CA ALA A 292 20.29 27.29 -18.04
C ALA A 292 19.33 28.27 -18.72
N ALA A 293 19.84 29.39 -19.25
CA ALA A 293 19.03 30.48 -19.81
C ALA A 293 18.06 30.04 -20.91
N PRO A 294 18.43 29.16 -21.88
CA PRO A 294 17.49 28.68 -22.89
C PRO A 294 16.26 27.96 -22.31
N VAL A 295 16.44 27.24 -21.21
CA VAL A 295 15.34 26.52 -20.53
C VAL A 295 14.38 27.51 -19.89
N ILE A 296 14.89 28.50 -19.16
CA ILE A 296 14.07 29.56 -18.55
C ILE A 296 13.33 30.36 -19.63
N HIS A 297 14.03 30.74 -20.70
CA HIS A 297 13.45 31.50 -21.80
C HIS A 297 12.27 30.76 -22.46
N THR A 298 12.39 29.44 -22.62
CA THR A 298 11.33 28.59 -23.20
C THR A 298 10.02 28.63 -22.40
N VAL A 299 10.11 28.80 -21.08
CA VAL A 299 8.96 28.93 -20.17
C VAL A 299 8.92 30.29 -19.50
N ALA A 300 9.33 31.36 -20.20
CA ALA A 300 9.46 32.70 -19.62
C ALA A 300 8.15 33.24 -19.04
N ASP A 301 7.03 33.01 -19.73
CA ASP A 301 5.69 33.21 -19.17
C ASP A 301 5.28 31.97 -18.37
N CYS A 302 5.70 31.95 -17.11
CA CYS A 302 5.45 30.83 -16.21
C CYS A 302 3.96 30.60 -15.95
N GLN A 303 3.13 31.65 -16.04
CA GLN A 303 1.69 31.55 -15.85
C GLN A 303 1.02 30.90 -17.07
N ALA A 304 1.40 31.30 -18.28
CA ALA A 304 0.93 30.65 -19.51
C ALA A 304 1.39 29.19 -19.60
N ALA A 305 2.58 28.87 -19.09
CA ALA A 305 3.08 27.50 -18.98
C ALA A 305 2.38 26.67 -17.88
N GLY A 306 1.58 27.30 -17.01
CA GLY A 306 0.91 26.64 -15.89
C GLY A 306 1.86 26.18 -14.78
N LEU A 307 3.01 26.84 -14.64
CA LEU A 307 4.06 26.47 -13.69
C LEU A 307 4.11 27.45 -12.52
N THR A 308 4.29 26.93 -11.32
CA THR A 308 4.53 27.73 -10.10
C THR A 308 6.00 27.71 -9.70
N THR A 309 6.71 26.66 -10.08
CA THR A 309 8.08 26.41 -9.66
C THR A 309 8.87 25.80 -10.81
N LEU A 310 10.09 26.28 -11.01
CA LEU A 310 11.09 25.70 -11.92
C LEU A 310 12.33 25.34 -11.10
N GLN A 311 12.81 24.11 -11.25
CA GLN A 311 14.02 23.63 -10.58
C GLN A 311 15.02 23.18 -11.63
N LEU A 312 16.22 23.74 -11.57
CA LEU A 312 17.34 23.34 -12.43
C LEU A 312 18.41 22.70 -11.57
N ASN A 313 18.81 21.49 -11.91
CA ASN A 313 19.83 20.76 -11.19
C ASN A 313 21.21 21.40 -11.42
N ASN A 314 21.91 21.75 -10.34
CA ASN A 314 23.17 22.48 -10.40
C ASN A 314 24.43 21.59 -10.50
N TRP A 315 24.30 20.27 -10.64
CA TRP A 315 25.42 19.34 -10.60
C TRP A 315 25.31 18.26 -11.68
N ALA A 316 26.44 17.66 -12.04
CA ALA A 316 26.43 16.49 -12.91
C ALA A 316 25.94 15.27 -12.11
N LEU A 317 24.95 14.55 -12.63
CA LEU A 317 24.38 13.35 -11.99
C LEU A 317 25.41 12.21 -11.95
N ASN A 318 26.36 12.24 -11.01
CA ASN A 318 27.20 11.09 -10.66
C ASN A 318 26.66 10.40 -9.41
N THR A 319 26.52 9.07 -9.48
CA THR A 319 25.76 8.20 -8.56
C THR A 319 26.34 8.04 -7.15
N THR A 320 27.27 8.91 -6.73
CA THR A 320 28.03 8.78 -5.47
C THR A 320 28.04 10.02 -4.58
N SER A 321 27.40 11.11 -5.02
CA SER A 321 27.44 12.38 -4.30
C SER A 321 26.06 12.74 -3.74
N ASP A 322 25.85 12.48 -2.45
CA ASP A 322 24.69 12.98 -1.71
C ASP A 322 24.87 14.48 -1.44
N VAL A 323 24.55 15.31 -2.43
CA VAL A 323 24.51 16.77 -2.24
C VAL A 323 23.18 17.12 -1.58
N ALA A 324 23.24 17.68 -0.38
CA ALA A 324 22.06 18.25 0.28
C ALA A 324 21.52 19.42 -0.55
N ASP A 325 20.33 19.22 -1.14
CA ASP A 325 19.60 20.19 -1.94
C ASP A 325 20.36 20.77 -3.15
N PRO A 326 20.39 20.06 -4.29
CA PRO A 326 21.16 20.46 -5.46
C PRO A 326 20.52 21.49 -6.38
N TRP A 327 19.34 22.01 -6.02
CA TRP A 327 18.48 22.70 -6.98
C TRP A 327 18.70 24.22 -6.94
N LEU A 328 18.83 24.82 -8.13
CA LEU A 328 18.49 26.22 -8.32
C LEU A 328 16.98 26.28 -8.52
N THR A 329 16.29 27.09 -7.72
CA THR A 329 14.82 27.13 -7.69
C THR A 329 14.32 28.52 -8.07
N PHE A 330 13.36 28.56 -8.99
CA PHE A 330 12.71 29.78 -9.43
C PHE A 330 11.22 29.68 -9.11
N THR A 331 10.66 30.75 -8.60
CA THR A 331 9.23 30.85 -8.27
C THR A 331 8.53 31.75 -9.27
N CYS A 332 7.34 31.34 -9.72
CA CYS A 332 6.52 32.13 -10.61
C CYS A 332 5.80 33.22 -9.80
N ASN A 333 6.04 34.48 -10.12
CA ASN A 333 5.36 35.63 -9.55
C ASN A 333 4.83 36.53 -10.67
N ASN A 334 3.51 36.67 -10.75
CA ASN A 334 2.80 37.46 -11.77
C ASN A 334 3.27 37.19 -13.22
N GLY A 335 3.46 35.91 -13.57
CA GLY A 335 3.89 35.50 -14.92
C GLY A 335 5.39 35.60 -15.18
N THR A 336 6.19 35.96 -14.18
CA THR A 336 7.66 36.06 -14.29
C THR A 336 8.38 35.21 -13.26
N TRP A 337 9.56 34.70 -13.60
CA TRP A 337 10.39 33.94 -12.68
C TRP A 337 11.17 34.86 -11.73
N THR A 338 11.16 34.52 -10.45
CA THR A 338 11.99 35.17 -9.41
C THR A 338 12.92 34.16 -8.73
N PRO A 339 14.13 34.58 -8.31
CA PRO A 339 14.98 33.75 -7.46
C PRO A 339 14.23 33.32 -6.20
N THR A 340 14.56 32.15 -5.67
CA THR A 340 13.94 31.63 -4.44
C THR A 340 14.89 31.76 -3.25
N HIS A 341 16.20 31.67 -3.49
CA HIS A 341 17.17 31.69 -2.41
C HIS A 341 17.71 33.10 -2.17
N GLU A 342 17.96 33.43 -0.89
CA GLU A 342 18.58 34.70 -0.47
C GLU A 342 20.11 34.59 -0.32
N SER A 343 20.68 33.40 -0.54
CA SER A 343 22.11 33.10 -0.37
C SER A 343 22.91 33.33 -1.67
N THR A 344 24.16 32.88 -1.73
CA THR A 344 24.95 32.86 -2.99
C THR A 344 24.21 32.16 -4.12
N ARG A 345 23.39 31.15 -3.78
CA ARG A 345 22.51 30.48 -4.74
C ARG A 345 21.50 31.43 -5.40
N GLY A 346 20.99 32.42 -4.64
CA GLY A 346 20.14 33.48 -5.17
C GLY A 346 20.85 34.37 -6.18
N GLN A 347 22.16 34.56 -6.03
CA GLN A 347 22.97 35.31 -7.00
C GLN A 347 23.12 34.52 -8.31
N ASP A 348 23.34 33.21 -8.22
CA ASP A 348 23.38 32.31 -9.38
C ASP A 348 22.02 32.30 -10.11
N GLU A 349 20.92 32.16 -9.36
CA GLU A 349 19.56 32.25 -9.88
C GLU A 349 19.31 33.58 -10.60
N ALA A 350 19.67 34.71 -9.98
CA ALA A 350 19.53 36.03 -10.59
C ALA A 350 20.40 36.19 -11.86
N ALA A 351 21.62 35.64 -11.87
CA ALA A 351 22.49 35.67 -13.05
C ALA A 351 21.89 34.88 -14.22
N ILE A 352 21.30 33.72 -13.95
CA ILE A 352 20.60 32.92 -14.97
C ILE A 352 19.38 33.67 -15.51
N LEU A 353 18.57 34.28 -14.64
CA LEU A 353 17.39 35.06 -15.07
C LEU A 353 17.79 36.25 -15.95
N ASN A 354 18.84 36.99 -15.57
CA ASN A 354 19.38 38.06 -16.40
C ASN A 354 19.82 37.54 -17.77
N LYS A 355 20.51 36.39 -17.79
CA LYS A 355 20.95 35.79 -19.06
C LYS A 355 19.78 35.32 -19.92
N ALA A 356 18.72 34.78 -19.32
CA ALA A 356 17.51 34.36 -20.03
C ALA A 356 16.74 35.55 -20.64
N ALA A 357 16.80 36.73 -20.02
CA ALA A 357 16.19 37.95 -20.54
C ALA A 357 16.95 38.57 -21.75
N GLU A 358 18.18 38.13 -22.02
CA GLU A 358 18.97 38.54 -23.20
C GLU A 358 18.65 37.73 -24.46
N LEU A 359 18.00 36.57 -24.31
CA LEU A 359 17.54 35.70 -25.39
C LEU A 359 16.20 36.19 -25.94
#